data_AF-A0A4Q2E0R6-F1
#
_entry.id   AF-A0A4Q2E0R6-F1
#
_cell.length_a   1.000
_cell.length_b   1.000
_cell.length_c   1.000
_cell.angle_alpha   90.00
_cell.angle_beta   90.00
_cell.angle_gamma   90.00
#
_symmetry.space_group_name_H-M   'P 1'
#
loop_
_entity.id
_entity.type
_entity.pdbx_description
1 polymer ?
#
loop_
_entity_poly.entity_id
_entity_poly.type
_entity_poly.pdbx_seq_one_letter_code
_entity_poly.pdbx_strand_id
1 'polypeptide(L)'
;IQYSVTDNYEDKIKRTVKKLKDNFKEVTLVIYCTNIVIGAKGDKIKAACMLDNIYLDIRDANWFLERFESDEVYSVAAKRLFDAVGRPVLEDLKLIETEPNKLSSVEAKAALTFLGLQWSNEDNGKGLTKIAFESLVRAALRNTNSSNRMKRVDIHKTIMNYLPTTNKEDIVKYADAALSKLVNKTDKKNSIVKIWDKDDEFCLSYEEIQRIEINLEKNKVEESIFNKEVSALIVNEVSDGDVSDDTIEFLTVKILKVLDRFLFNSGEEFALSVIKESIIVKNESELKNCIFEEIDQEGFNLPDFPDIALNVISHILNSRSRVIIQHLKKASDIYTLFSFLKETPDIQKVTRKIFSYGTIWLDTTIVLPLLVESIYKDEKT
;
A
#
# COMPACT_ATOMS: atom_id res chain seq x y z
N ILE A 1 15.79 -31.31 12.76
CA ILE A 1 15.44 -29.98 12.20
C ILE A 1 14.21 -29.48 12.94
N GLN A 2 14.18 -28.21 13.30
CA GLN A 2 13.08 -27.57 14.02
C GLN A 2 12.58 -26.37 13.22
N TYR A 3 11.25 -26.22 13.12
CA TYR A 3 10.61 -25.06 12.49
C TYR A 3 9.84 -24.25 13.56
N SER A 4 9.87 -22.92 13.47
CA SER A 4 9.17 -22.06 14.42
C SER A 4 9.01 -20.63 13.90
N VAL A 5 7.86 -20.02 14.20
CA VAL A 5 7.50 -18.64 13.82
C VAL A 5 7.33 -17.72 15.04
N THR A 6 7.82 -18.14 16.21
CA THR A 6 7.69 -17.37 17.46
C THR A 6 8.73 -16.26 17.57
N ASP A 7 8.30 -15.07 17.97
CA ASP A 7 9.19 -13.91 18.19
C ASP A 7 10.22 -14.15 19.29
N ASN A 8 9.86 -14.91 20.33
CA ASN A 8 10.79 -15.35 21.36
C ASN A 8 11.54 -16.63 20.93
N TYR A 9 12.33 -16.48 19.86
CA TYR A 9 13.12 -17.58 19.29
C TYR A 9 14.15 -18.12 20.27
N GLU A 10 14.72 -17.28 21.14
CA GLU A 10 15.73 -17.68 22.12
C GLU A 10 15.21 -18.75 23.09
N ASP A 11 14.07 -18.49 23.72
CA ASP A 11 13.51 -19.42 24.68
C ASP A 11 13.01 -20.70 24.00
N LYS A 12 12.52 -20.58 22.75
CA LYS A 12 12.15 -21.75 21.96
C LYS A 12 13.35 -22.64 21.66
N ILE A 13 14.49 -22.07 21.26
CA ILE A 13 15.73 -22.80 21.01
C ILE A 13 16.25 -23.42 22.30
N LYS A 14 16.33 -22.67 23.41
CA LYS A 14 16.77 -23.17 24.73
C LYS A 14 15.93 -24.35 25.20
N ARG A 15 14.59 -24.25 25.12
CA ARG A 15 13.68 -25.35 25.46
C ARG A 15 13.91 -26.58 24.58
N THR A 16 14.22 -26.38 23.30
CA THR A 16 14.40 -27.49 22.36
C THR A 16 15.73 -28.18 22.61
N VAL A 17 16.81 -27.43 22.80
CA VAL A 17 18.12 -27.93 23.22
C VAL A 17 18.02 -28.71 24.53
N LYS A 18 17.33 -28.18 25.54
CA LYS A 18 17.11 -28.88 26.81
C LYS A 18 16.38 -30.21 26.61
N LYS A 19 15.27 -30.22 25.87
CA LYS A 19 14.52 -31.46 25.56
C LYS A 19 15.37 -32.48 24.80
N LEU A 20 16.20 -32.02 23.86
CA LEU A 20 17.06 -32.91 23.09
C LEU A 20 18.13 -33.54 23.98
N LYS A 21 18.74 -32.77 24.89
CA LYS A 21 19.69 -33.31 25.87
C LYS A 21 19.08 -34.35 26.79
N ASP A 22 17.87 -34.08 27.29
CA ASP A 22 17.21 -34.95 28.27
C ASP A 22 16.80 -36.29 27.65
N ASN A 23 16.47 -36.31 26.35
CA ASN A 23 15.90 -37.49 25.68
C ASN A 23 16.84 -38.16 24.65
N PHE A 24 17.81 -37.43 24.10
CA PHE A 24 18.63 -37.86 22.96
C PHE A 24 20.07 -37.36 23.05
N LYS A 25 20.94 -38.15 23.70
CA LYS A 25 22.35 -37.79 23.97
C LYS A 25 23.27 -37.76 22.73
N GLU A 26 22.82 -38.28 21.60
CA GLU A 26 23.61 -38.40 20.36
C GLU A 26 23.44 -37.20 19.42
N VAL A 27 22.49 -36.31 19.70
CA VAL A 27 22.20 -35.17 18.82
C VAL A 27 23.21 -34.07 19.03
N THR A 28 24.01 -33.81 18.01
CA THR A 28 25.05 -32.76 18.01
C THR A 28 24.73 -31.57 17.11
N LEU A 29 23.73 -31.67 16.22
CA LEU A 29 23.34 -30.60 15.30
C LEU A 29 21.85 -30.32 15.39
N VAL A 30 21.52 -29.06 15.63
CA VAL A 30 20.16 -28.52 15.55
C VAL A 30 20.12 -27.48 14.44
N ILE A 31 19.31 -27.77 13.43
CA ILE A 31 18.95 -26.79 12.40
C ILE A 31 17.63 -26.16 12.83
N TYR A 32 17.64 -24.86 13.07
CA TYR A 32 16.48 -24.05 13.44
C TYR A 32 16.07 -23.18 12.26
N CYS A 33 14.87 -23.42 11.73
CA CYS A 33 14.30 -22.72 10.61
C CYS A 33 13.19 -21.77 11.06
N THR A 34 13.23 -20.51 10.61
CA THR A 34 12.23 -19.49 10.94
C THR A 34 12.04 -18.48 9.81
N ASN A 35 10.85 -17.88 9.74
CA ASN A 35 10.52 -16.76 8.85
C ASN A 35 10.81 -15.38 9.46
N ILE A 36 11.34 -15.33 10.69
CA ILE A 36 11.75 -14.09 11.37
C ILE A 36 13.22 -13.80 11.02
N VAL A 37 13.59 -12.52 10.92
CA VAL A 37 15.00 -12.10 10.74
C VAL A 37 15.72 -12.14 12.09
N ILE A 38 16.71 -13.02 12.25
CA ILE A 38 17.53 -13.12 13.46
C ILE A 38 18.90 -12.47 13.22
N GLY A 39 19.55 -12.80 12.09
CA GLY A 39 20.87 -12.31 11.73
C GLY A 39 21.92 -12.52 12.83
N ALA A 40 22.81 -11.53 13.01
CA ALA A 40 23.91 -11.57 13.98
C ALA A 40 23.44 -11.68 15.45
N LYS A 41 22.17 -11.39 15.76
CA LYS A 41 21.63 -11.57 17.12
C LYS A 41 21.66 -13.04 17.56
N GLY A 42 21.64 -13.96 16.59
CA GLY A 42 21.69 -15.40 16.82
C GLY A 42 23.05 -15.92 17.31
N ASP A 43 24.13 -15.14 17.21
CA ASP A 43 25.48 -15.62 17.55
C ASP A 43 25.64 -15.89 19.04
N LYS A 44 24.99 -15.10 19.89
CA LYS A 44 24.98 -15.30 21.35
C LYS A 44 24.38 -16.66 21.72
N ILE A 45 23.27 -17.03 21.11
CA ILE A 45 22.62 -18.31 21.41
C ILE A 45 23.33 -19.50 20.77
N LYS A 46 23.96 -19.31 19.59
CA LYS A 46 24.85 -20.32 19.01
C LYS A 46 26.02 -20.65 19.94
N ALA A 47 26.66 -19.62 20.50
CA ALA A 47 27.74 -19.79 21.47
C ALA A 47 27.27 -20.54 22.73
N ALA A 48 26.07 -20.20 23.24
CA ALA A 48 25.48 -20.89 24.39
C ALA A 48 25.17 -22.37 24.10
N CYS A 49 24.67 -22.70 22.90
CA CYS A 49 24.42 -24.09 22.50
C CYS A 49 25.74 -24.87 22.28
N MET A 50 26.81 -24.18 21.88
CA MET A 50 28.12 -24.81 21.68
C MET A 50 28.75 -25.26 23.00
N LEU A 51 28.60 -24.49 24.09
CA LEU A 51 28.98 -24.93 25.45
C LEU A 51 28.30 -26.23 25.87
N ASP A 52 27.16 -26.49 25.24
CA ASP A 52 26.27 -27.60 25.46
C ASP A 52 26.52 -28.78 24.50
N ASN A 53 27.62 -28.74 23.73
CA ASN A 53 27.99 -29.70 22.67
C ASN A 53 26.95 -29.82 21.54
N ILE A 54 26.14 -28.78 21.33
CA ILE A 54 25.16 -28.73 20.25
C ILE A 54 25.49 -27.57 19.31
N TYR A 55 25.79 -27.92 18.06
CA TYR A 55 25.90 -26.96 16.97
C TYR A 55 24.51 -26.49 16.56
N LEU A 56 24.31 -25.17 16.57
CA LEU A 56 23.07 -24.54 16.16
C LEU A 56 23.26 -23.85 14.80
N ASP A 57 22.61 -24.39 13.77
CA ASP A 57 22.50 -23.78 12.45
C ASP A 57 21.16 -23.03 12.37
N ILE A 58 21.22 -21.70 12.28
CA ILE A 58 20.02 -20.85 12.19
C ILE A 58 19.79 -20.51 10.72
N ARG A 59 18.63 -20.92 10.20
CA ARG A 59 18.14 -20.62 8.86
C ARG A 59 16.94 -19.68 9.00
N ASP A 60 17.23 -18.40 9.03
CA ASP A 60 16.25 -17.33 9.20
C ASP A 60 15.76 -16.80 7.85
N ALA A 61 14.91 -15.77 7.85
CA ALA A 61 14.35 -15.23 6.61
C ALA A 61 15.44 -14.83 5.58
N ASN A 62 16.54 -14.22 6.04
CA ASN A 62 17.64 -13.81 5.16
C ASN A 62 18.34 -15.03 4.54
N TRP A 63 18.57 -16.09 5.33
CA TRP A 63 19.16 -17.33 4.83
C TRP A 63 18.38 -17.92 3.64
N PHE A 64 17.05 -17.86 3.69
CA PHE A 64 16.18 -18.35 2.62
C PHE A 64 16.19 -17.42 1.41
N LEU A 65 16.12 -16.10 1.62
CA LEU A 65 16.12 -15.11 0.53
C LEU A 65 17.43 -15.14 -0.27
N GLU A 66 18.57 -15.26 0.40
CA GLU A 66 19.90 -15.32 -0.24
C GLU A 66 20.11 -16.59 -1.07
N ARG A 67 19.48 -17.71 -0.68
CA ARG A 67 19.66 -19.01 -1.36
C ARG A 67 18.59 -19.32 -2.39
N PHE A 68 17.46 -18.63 -2.37
CA PHE A 68 16.40 -18.79 -3.37
C PHE A 68 16.92 -18.52 -4.79
N GLU A 69 17.79 -17.52 -4.96
CA GLU A 69 18.36 -17.14 -6.27
C GLU A 69 19.64 -17.90 -6.64
N SER A 70 20.19 -18.72 -5.74
CA SER A 70 21.49 -19.34 -5.95
C SER A 70 21.45 -20.61 -6.81
N ASP A 71 20.28 -21.25 -6.93
CA ASP A 71 20.10 -22.50 -7.70
C ASP A 71 18.69 -22.58 -8.31
N GLU A 72 18.59 -23.05 -9.55
CA GLU A 72 17.34 -23.27 -10.28
C GLU A 72 16.41 -24.25 -9.55
N VAL A 73 16.97 -25.24 -8.85
CA VAL A 73 16.21 -26.19 -8.03
C VAL A 73 15.51 -25.50 -6.86
N TYR A 74 16.19 -24.56 -6.18
CA TYR A 74 15.61 -23.81 -5.06
C TYR A 74 14.55 -22.82 -5.54
N SER A 75 14.77 -22.20 -6.70
CA SER A 75 13.79 -21.30 -7.32
C SER A 75 12.46 -22.02 -7.62
N VAL A 76 12.54 -23.20 -8.24
CA VAL A 76 11.36 -24.03 -8.54
C VAL A 76 10.66 -24.50 -7.26
N ALA A 77 11.42 -24.90 -6.23
CA ALA A 77 10.86 -25.35 -4.96
C ALA A 77 10.13 -24.23 -4.21
N ALA A 78 10.71 -23.03 -4.15
CA ALA A 78 10.08 -21.87 -3.55
C ALA A 78 8.85 -21.39 -4.33
N LYS A 79 8.88 -21.46 -5.67
CA LYS A 79 7.69 -21.18 -6.49
C LYS A 79 6.55 -22.15 -6.21
N ARG A 80 6.85 -23.45 -6.07
CA ARG A 80 5.84 -24.46 -5.66
C ARG A 80 5.28 -24.18 -4.27
N LEU A 81 6.13 -23.77 -3.32
CA LEU A 81 5.68 -23.38 -1.98
C LEU A 81 4.79 -22.14 -2.01
N PHE A 82 5.17 -21.13 -2.80
CA PHE A 82 4.36 -19.95 -3.04
C PHE A 82 3.02 -20.33 -3.65
N ASP A 83 2.98 -21.13 -4.72
CA ASP A 83 1.72 -21.54 -5.34
C ASP A 83 0.82 -22.38 -4.41
N ALA A 84 1.40 -23.16 -3.50
CA ALA A 84 0.66 -24.03 -2.58
C ALA A 84 0.21 -23.33 -1.28
N VAL A 85 0.93 -22.31 -0.82
CA VAL A 85 0.70 -21.66 0.49
C VAL A 85 0.57 -20.15 0.35
N GLY A 86 1.50 -19.51 -0.35
CA GLY A 86 1.49 -18.06 -0.58
C GLY A 86 0.26 -17.61 -1.37
N ARG A 87 -0.02 -18.24 -2.52
CA ARG A 87 -1.13 -17.90 -3.41
C ARG A 87 -2.50 -18.12 -2.73
N PRO A 88 -2.78 -19.25 -2.05
CA PRO A 88 -3.99 -19.38 -1.24
C PRO A 88 -4.08 -18.36 -0.11
N VAL A 89 -2.99 -18.01 0.59
CA VAL A 89 -3.05 -16.94 1.61
C VAL A 89 -3.33 -15.57 0.96
N LEU A 90 -2.78 -15.29 -0.21
CA LEU A 90 -3.08 -14.08 -0.98
C LEU A 90 -4.54 -14.04 -1.47
N GLU A 91 -5.11 -15.20 -1.79
CA GLU A 91 -6.50 -15.38 -2.23
C GLU A 91 -7.48 -15.37 -1.04
N ASP A 92 -7.18 -16.05 0.06
CA ASP A 92 -7.96 -16.13 1.33
C ASP A 92 -7.94 -14.81 2.11
N LEU A 93 -6.86 -14.03 2.01
CA LEU A 93 -6.83 -12.66 2.56
C LEU A 93 -7.81 -11.71 1.85
N LYS A 94 -8.55 -12.18 0.83
CA LYS A 94 -9.57 -11.41 0.09
C LYS A 94 -9.16 -9.96 -0.13
N LEU A 95 -7.95 -9.72 -0.62
CA LEU A 95 -7.46 -8.36 -0.92
C LEU A 95 -8.20 -7.69 -2.10
N ILE A 96 -9.28 -8.33 -2.57
CA ILE A 96 -10.26 -7.81 -3.53
C ILE A 96 -11.67 -7.74 -2.91
N GLU A 97 -11.96 -8.39 -1.77
CA GLU A 97 -13.30 -8.43 -1.17
C GLU A 97 -13.25 -8.43 0.36
N THR A 98 -13.05 -7.24 0.96
CA THR A 98 -13.49 -6.98 2.33
C THR A 98 -14.36 -5.72 2.37
N GLU A 99 -15.65 -6.02 2.50
CA GLU A 99 -16.75 -5.35 3.22
C GLU A 99 -17.11 -3.88 2.90
N PRO A 100 -18.40 -3.53 2.99
CA PRO A 100 -19.05 -2.55 2.14
C PRO A 100 -19.21 -1.22 2.86
N ASN A 101 -18.47 -0.19 2.44
CA ASN A 101 -18.82 1.20 2.71
C ASN A 101 -18.58 2.02 1.45
N LYS A 102 -19.39 3.06 1.22
CA LYS A 102 -19.60 3.93 0.02
C LYS A 102 -18.42 4.19 -0.97
N LEU A 103 -17.20 3.81 -0.62
CA LEU A 103 -16.05 3.48 -1.48
C LEU A 103 -16.14 2.08 -2.17
N SER A 104 -17.23 1.31 -2.00
CA SER A 104 -17.23 -0.16 -2.08
C SER A 104 -17.53 -0.82 -3.42
N SER A 105 -17.41 -0.12 -4.56
CA SER A 105 -17.20 -0.92 -5.76
C SER A 105 -15.77 -1.45 -5.68
N VAL A 106 -15.58 -2.77 -5.67
CA VAL A 106 -14.27 -3.45 -5.80
C VAL A 106 -13.40 -2.76 -6.87
N GLU A 107 -14.11 -2.27 -7.88
CA GLU A 107 -13.73 -1.37 -8.93
C GLU A 107 -13.02 -0.06 -8.48
N ALA A 108 -13.60 0.76 -7.59
CA ALA A 108 -12.97 1.98 -7.08
C ALA A 108 -11.70 1.70 -6.26
N LYS A 109 -11.68 0.65 -5.43
CA LYS A 109 -10.47 0.23 -4.69
C LYS A 109 -9.35 -0.19 -5.64
N ALA A 110 -9.68 -0.92 -6.71
CA ALA A 110 -8.71 -1.28 -7.74
C ALA A 110 -8.16 -0.04 -8.46
N ALA A 111 -9.02 0.91 -8.84
CA ALA A 111 -8.60 2.17 -9.44
C ALA A 111 -7.60 2.95 -8.55
N LEU A 112 -7.92 3.11 -7.26
CA LEU A 112 -7.06 3.78 -6.27
C LEU A 112 -5.71 3.07 -6.10
N THR A 113 -5.73 1.74 -6.05
CA THR A 113 -4.50 0.94 -5.92
C THR A 113 -3.57 1.15 -7.11
N PHE A 114 -4.08 1.05 -8.33
CA PHE A 114 -3.28 1.24 -9.54
C PHE A 114 -2.79 2.67 -9.69
N LEU A 115 -3.60 3.64 -9.28
CA LEU A 115 -3.24 5.05 -9.26
C LEU A 115 -2.10 5.31 -8.27
N GLY A 116 -2.16 4.74 -7.07
CA GLY A 116 -1.06 4.79 -6.10
C GLY A 116 0.22 4.12 -6.58
N LEU A 117 0.09 2.94 -7.19
CA LEU A 117 1.21 2.22 -7.79
C LEU A 117 1.91 3.03 -8.89
N GLN A 118 1.14 3.74 -9.73
CA GLN A 118 1.72 4.52 -10.81
C GLN A 118 2.29 5.86 -10.30
N TRP A 119 1.65 6.48 -9.31
CA TRP A 119 2.10 7.71 -8.68
C TRP A 119 3.45 7.55 -7.96
N SER A 120 3.66 6.45 -7.24
CA SER A 120 4.92 6.20 -6.53
C SER A 120 6.13 5.89 -7.44
N ASN A 121 5.89 5.56 -8.71
CA ASN A 121 6.91 5.02 -9.63
C ASN A 121 7.31 5.95 -10.78
N GLU A 122 6.58 7.03 -11.05
CA GLU A 122 6.87 7.92 -12.19
C GLU A 122 7.60 9.19 -11.76
N ASP A 123 8.75 9.47 -12.39
CA ASP A 123 9.31 10.83 -12.41
C ASP A 123 8.23 11.77 -12.99
N ASN A 124 7.89 12.82 -12.23
CA ASN A 124 6.75 13.74 -12.35
C ASN A 124 6.61 14.54 -13.68
N GLY A 125 7.19 14.07 -14.79
CA GLY A 125 7.14 14.71 -16.12
C GLY A 125 5.93 14.36 -16.99
N LYS A 126 5.10 13.37 -16.60
CA LYS A 126 3.86 13.05 -17.34
C LYS A 126 2.68 13.90 -16.84
N GLY A 127 1.79 14.30 -17.76
CA GLY A 127 0.58 15.07 -17.39
C GLY A 127 -0.40 14.21 -16.56
N LEU A 128 -0.88 14.77 -15.45
CA LEU A 128 -1.73 14.09 -14.44
C LEU A 128 -2.89 13.28 -15.05
N THR A 129 -3.63 13.89 -15.97
CA THR A 129 -4.74 13.23 -16.69
C THR A 129 -4.30 11.94 -17.39
N LYS A 130 -3.09 11.92 -17.97
CA LYS A 130 -2.57 10.73 -18.66
C LYS A 130 -2.23 9.62 -17.68
N ILE A 131 -1.56 9.96 -16.57
CA ILE A 131 -1.18 8.99 -15.52
C ILE A 131 -2.44 8.33 -14.95
N ALA A 132 -3.45 9.16 -14.66
CA ALA A 132 -4.73 8.70 -14.15
C ALA A 132 -5.40 7.69 -15.08
N PHE A 133 -5.61 8.04 -16.35
CA PHE A 133 -6.29 7.13 -17.29
C PHE A 133 -5.45 5.90 -17.66
N GLU A 134 -4.11 5.99 -17.67
CA GLU A 134 -3.25 4.80 -17.77
C GLU A 134 -3.48 3.85 -16.58
N SER A 135 -3.62 4.40 -15.36
CA SER A 135 -3.88 3.63 -14.14
C SER A 135 -5.26 2.97 -14.18
N LEU A 136 -6.30 3.70 -14.61
CA LEU A 136 -7.66 3.17 -14.72
C LEU A 136 -7.76 2.04 -15.76
N VAL A 137 -7.07 2.17 -16.90
CA VAL A 137 -7.00 1.10 -17.91
C VAL A 137 -6.33 -0.15 -17.35
N ARG A 138 -5.22 0.00 -16.62
CA ARG A 138 -4.56 -1.15 -15.98
C ARG A 138 -5.45 -1.79 -14.90
N ALA A 139 -6.16 -0.98 -14.11
CA ALA A 139 -7.11 -1.46 -13.11
C ALA A 139 -8.28 -2.25 -13.73
N ALA A 140 -8.79 -1.80 -14.89
CA ALA A 140 -9.80 -2.53 -15.65
C ALA A 140 -9.27 -3.86 -16.20
N LEU A 141 -8.00 -3.90 -16.61
CA LEU A 141 -7.36 -5.09 -17.17
C LEU A 141 -6.71 -6.03 -16.13
N ARG A 142 -6.79 -5.74 -14.82
CA ARG A 142 -6.02 -6.44 -13.77
C ARG A 142 -6.17 -7.97 -13.76
N ASN A 143 -7.34 -8.49 -14.11
CA ASN A 143 -7.66 -9.93 -14.11
C ASN A 143 -7.63 -10.54 -15.51
N THR A 144 -7.02 -9.85 -16.48
CA THR A 144 -6.90 -10.31 -17.86
C THR A 144 -5.54 -10.95 -18.10
N ASN A 145 -5.50 -11.88 -19.05
CA ASN A 145 -4.27 -12.50 -19.53
C ASN A 145 -4.48 -12.99 -20.97
N SER A 146 -3.47 -13.63 -21.57
CA SER A 146 -3.56 -14.09 -22.97
C SER A 146 -4.71 -15.07 -23.27
N SER A 147 -5.21 -15.78 -22.24
CA SER A 147 -6.36 -16.69 -22.32
C SER A 147 -7.69 -16.08 -21.86
N ASN A 148 -7.66 -14.95 -21.13
CA ASN A 148 -8.83 -14.23 -20.64
C ASN A 148 -8.70 -12.74 -21.00
N ARG A 149 -9.18 -12.37 -22.18
CA ARG A 149 -9.01 -11.02 -22.75
C ARG A 149 -10.27 -10.19 -22.57
N MET A 150 -10.14 -8.88 -22.65
CA MET A 150 -11.25 -7.95 -22.49
C MET A 150 -11.41 -7.08 -23.74
N LYS A 151 -12.65 -6.93 -24.22
CA LYS A 151 -12.97 -6.04 -25.34
C LYS A 151 -12.88 -4.59 -24.93
N ARG A 152 -12.52 -3.71 -25.87
CA ARG A 152 -12.47 -2.25 -25.63
C ARG A 152 -13.75 -1.68 -25.02
N VAL A 153 -14.90 -2.11 -25.52
CA VAL A 153 -16.21 -1.66 -25.04
C VAL A 153 -16.41 -2.01 -23.56
N ASP A 154 -15.91 -3.16 -23.12
CA ASP A 154 -16.02 -3.59 -21.73
C ASP A 154 -15.02 -2.86 -20.84
N ILE A 155 -13.81 -2.55 -21.34
CA ILE A 155 -12.87 -1.64 -20.66
C ILE A 155 -13.53 -0.28 -20.41
N HIS A 156 -14.17 0.31 -21.43
CA HIS A 156 -14.88 1.59 -21.27
C HIS A 156 -15.99 1.51 -20.22
N LYS A 157 -16.76 0.41 -20.18
CA LYS A 157 -17.80 0.19 -19.16
C LYS A 157 -17.20 0.12 -17.76
N THR A 158 -16.12 -0.63 -17.58
CA THR A 158 -15.44 -0.72 -16.28
C THR A 158 -14.93 0.65 -15.82
N ILE A 159 -14.36 1.45 -16.72
CA ILE A 159 -13.90 2.81 -16.39
C ILE A 159 -15.08 3.75 -16.09
N MET A 160 -16.21 3.62 -16.80
CA MET A 160 -17.45 4.36 -16.49
C MET A 160 -17.96 4.05 -15.08
N ASN A 161 -17.83 2.81 -14.61
CA ASN A 161 -18.20 2.47 -13.23
C ASN A 161 -17.27 3.13 -12.20
N TYR A 162 -15.98 3.33 -12.53
CA TYR A 162 -15.05 4.08 -11.68
C TYR A 162 -15.43 5.57 -11.59
N LEU A 163 -15.89 6.16 -12.70
CA LEU A 163 -16.15 7.60 -12.87
C LEU A 163 -17.59 7.87 -13.35
N PRO A 164 -18.62 7.61 -12.53
CA PRO A 164 -20.02 7.62 -12.98
C PRO A 164 -20.54 9.00 -13.41
N THR A 165 -19.90 10.06 -12.93
CA THR A 165 -20.23 11.47 -13.20
C THR A 165 -19.57 12.02 -14.47
N THR A 166 -18.60 11.31 -15.04
CA THR A 166 -17.87 11.76 -16.23
C THR A 166 -18.62 11.43 -17.52
N ASN A 167 -18.62 12.34 -18.50
CA ASN A 167 -19.22 12.09 -19.81
C ASN A 167 -18.55 10.89 -20.52
N LYS A 168 -19.37 10.00 -21.08
CA LYS A 168 -18.96 8.84 -21.87
C LYS A 168 -17.98 9.20 -22.99
N GLU A 169 -18.17 10.31 -23.69
CA GLU A 169 -17.29 10.72 -24.79
C GLU A 169 -15.86 11.01 -24.31
N ASP A 170 -15.73 11.67 -23.16
CA ASP A 170 -14.42 11.93 -22.55
C ASP A 170 -13.77 10.65 -22.06
N ILE A 171 -14.54 9.74 -21.44
CA ILE A 171 -14.01 8.44 -21.01
C ILE A 171 -13.45 7.67 -22.20
N VAL A 172 -14.22 7.56 -23.30
CA VAL A 172 -13.77 6.87 -24.53
C VAL A 172 -12.49 7.52 -25.04
N LYS A 173 -12.46 8.86 -25.17
CA LYS A 173 -11.31 9.62 -25.66
C LYS A 173 -10.05 9.38 -24.83
N TYR A 174 -10.13 9.50 -23.50
CA TYR A 174 -8.95 9.37 -22.64
C TYR A 174 -8.55 7.91 -22.43
N ALA A 175 -9.49 6.98 -22.34
CA ALA A 175 -9.20 5.55 -22.25
C ALA A 175 -8.54 5.02 -23.54
N ASP A 176 -9.01 5.43 -24.71
CA ASP A 176 -8.41 5.01 -25.99
C ASP A 176 -7.02 5.62 -26.19
N ALA A 177 -6.81 6.86 -25.75
CA ALA A 177 -5.49 7.48 -25.75
C ALA A 177 -4.52 6.73 -24.81
N ALA A 178 -5.00 6.32 -23.62
CA ALA A 178 -4.22 5.52 -22.68
C ALA A 178 -3.90 4.12 -23.25
N LEU A 179 -4.90 3.40 -23.78
CA LEU A 179 -4.70 2.10 -24.45
C LEU A 179 -3.68 2.19 -25.57
N SER A 180 -3.80 3.19 -26.45
CA SER A 180 -2.88 3.37 -27.58
C SER A 180 -1.43 3.59 -27.14
N LYS A 181 -1.21 4.16 -25.96
CA LYS A 181 0.13 4.42 -25.40
C LYS A 181 0.68 3.21 -24.63
N LEU A 182 -0.18 2.51 -23.89
CA LEU A 182 0.19 1.28 -23.17
C LEU A 182 0.48 0.12 -24.13
N VAL A 183 -0.17 0.12 -25.29
CA VAL A 183 0.15 -0.74 -26.43
C VAL A 183 1.36 -0.17 -27.15
N ASN A 184 2.55 -0.59 -26.72
CA ASN A 184 3.79 -0.26 -27.43
C ASN A 184 3.84 -1.06 -28.76
N LYS A 185 3.45 -0.42 -29.86
CA LYS A 185 3.44 -1.04 -31.20
C LYS A 185 4.84 -1.29 -31.77
N THR A 186 5.84 -0.55 -31.31
CA THR A 186 7.22 -0.62 -31.82
C THR A 186 8.04 -1.69 -31.11
N ASP A 187 7.80 -1.87 -29.80
CA ASP A 187 8.42 -2.92 -28.99
C ASP A 187 7.34 -3.74 -28.28
N LYS A 188 6.86 -4.77 -28.99
CA LYS A 188 5.82 -5.69 -28.51
C LYS A 188 6.26 -6.53 -27.31
N LYS A 189 7.57 -6.65 -27.05
CA LYS A 189 8.08 -7.38 -25.89
C LYS A 189 7.95 -6.55 -24.62
N ASN A 190 8.11 -5.24 -24.73
CA ASN A 190 7.97 -4.28 -23.62
C ASN A 190 6.61 -3.55 -23.60
N SER A 191 5.60 -4.04 -24.34
CA SER A 191 4.26 -3.47 -24.27
C SER A 191 3.59 -3.80 -22.93
N ILE A 192 3.05 -2.80 -22.25
CA ILE A 192 2.34 -2.95 -20.97
C ILE A 192 0.99 -3.65 -21.20
N VAL A 193 0.33 -3.30 -22.31
CA VAL A 193 -0.92 -3.92 -22.76
C VAL A 193 -0.69 -4.58 -24.11
N LYS A 194 -1.16 -5.83 -24.26
CA LYS A 194 -1.17 -6.58 -25.52
C LYS A 194 -2.51 -6.41 -26.22
N ILE A 195 -2.49 -6.30 -27.54
CA ILE A 195 -3.68 -6.11 -28.39
C ILE A 195 -3.84 -7.27 -29.38
N TRP A 196 -5.09 -7.66 -29.62
CA TRP A 196 -5.51 -8.55 -30.70
C TRP A 196 -6.39 -7.78 -31.67
N ASP A 197 -5.76 -7.17 -32.68
CA ASP A 197 -6.40 -6.19 -33.57
C ASP A 197 -7.66 -6.72 -34.29
N LYS A 198 -7.72 -8.03 -34.58
CA LYS A 198 -8.85 -8.64 -35.29
C LYS A 198 -10.15 -8.63 -34.47
N ASP A 199 -10.02 -8.79 -33.15
CA ASP A 199 -11.14 -8.97 -32.24
C ASP A 199 -11.37 -7.74 -31.33
N ASP A 200 -10.51 -6.71 -31.44
CA ASP A 200 -10.45 -5.50 -30.59
C ASP A 200 -10.40 -5.85 -29.09
N GLU A 201 -9.54 -6.82 -28.77
CA GLU A 201 -9.33 -7.35 -27.43
C GLU A 201 -7.96 -6.99 -26.85
N PHE A 202 -7.93 -6.83 -25.53
CA PHE A 202 -6.79 -6.36 -24.77
C PHE A 202 -6.53 -7.26 -23.56
N CYS A 203 -5.27 -7.39 -23.17
CA CYS A 203 -4.90 -7.92 -21.87
C CYS A 203 -3.61 -7.28 -21.34
N LEU A 204 -3.34 -7.38 -20.04
CA LEU A 204 -2.03 -7.05 -19.49
C LEU A 204 -0.95 -8.01 -20.01
N SER A 205 0.28 -7.51 -20.17
CA SER A 205 1.44 -8.36 -20.41
C SER A 205 1.82 -9.16 -19.17
N TYR A 206 2.52 -10.28 -19.36
CA TYR A 206 2.95 -11.12 -18.24
C TYR A 206 3.93 -10.37 -17.34
N GLU A 207 4.84 -9.63 -17.97
CA GLU A 207 5.83 -8.78 -17.32
C GLU A 207 5.17 -7.70 -16.46
N GLU A 208 4.08 -7.08 -16.93
CA GLU A 208 3.34 -6.09 -16.15
C GLU A 208 2.58 -6.73 -14.99
N ILE A 209 1.97 -7.91 -15.18
CA ILE A 209 1.31 -8.64 -14.08
C ILE A 209 2.32 -8.92 -12.97
N GLN A 210 3.50 -9.46 -13.30
CA GLN A 210 4.56 -9.69 -12.32
C GLN A 210 5.02 -8.40 -11.62
N ARG A 211 5.15 -7.30 -12.37
CA ARG A 211 5.53 -6.00 -11.81
C ARG A 211 4.49 -5.48 -10.82
N ILE A 212 3.20 -5.64 -11.13
CA ILE A 212 2.09 -5.29 -10.24
C ILE A 212 2.16 -6.15 -8.98
N GLU A 213 2.33 -7.46 -9.10
CA GLU A 213 2.46 -8.39 -7.96
C GLU A 213 3.61 -7.97 -7.02
N ILE A 214 4.81 -7.72 -7.55
CA ILE A 214 5.98 -7.27 -6.76
C ILE A 214 5.68 -5.96 -6.03
N ASN A 215 5.02 -5.00 -6.69
CA ASN A 215 4.72 -3.73 -6.04
C ASN A 215 3.61 -3.85 -4.99
N LEU A 216 2.64 -4.75 -5.18
CA LEU A 216 1.63 -5.06 -4.18
C LEU A 216 2.28 -5.68 -2.93
N GLU A 217 3.27 -6.56 -3.09
CA GLU A 217 4.03 -7.11 -1.97
C GLU A 217 4.79 -6.01 -1.20
N LYS A 218 5.47 -5.11 -1.91
CA LYS A 218 6.14 -3.96 -1.27
C LYS A 218 5.17 -3.08 -0.49
N ASN A 219 4.03 -2.73 -1.11
CA ASN A 219 3.00 -1.93 -0.45
C ASN A 219 2.49 -2.61 0.83
N LYS A 220 2.31 -3.94 0.84
CA LYS A 220 1.89 -4.67 2.06
C LYS A 220 2.90 -4.59 3.18
N VAL A 221 4.19 -4.65 2.86
CA VAL A 221 5.25 -4.49 3.86
C VAL A 221 5.20 -3.07 4.43
N GLU A 222 5.08 -2.05 3.58
CA GLU A 222 4.92 -0.65 4.01
C GLU A 222 3.67 -0.46 4.90
N GLU A 223 2.54 -1.03 4.49
CA GLU A 223 1.27 -0.97 5.22
C GLU A 223 1.36 -1.71 6.56
N SER A 224 2.03 -2.87 6.62
CA SER A 224 2.26 -3.59 7.87
C SER A 224 3.11 -2.78 8.85
N ILE A 225 4.13 -2.07 8.37
CA ILE A 225 4.95 -1.19 9.22
C ILE A 225 4.12 -0.01 9.73
N PHE A 226 3.32 0.61 8.87
CA PHE A 226 2.40 1.68 9.25
C PHE A 226 1.36 1.22 10.28
N ASN A 227 0.72 0.07 10.06
CA ASN A 227 -0.28 -0.49 10.98
C ASN A 227 0.33 -0.76 12.36
N LYS A 228 1.58 -1.23 12.43
CA LYS A 228 2.30 -1.40 13.71
C LYS A 228 2.52 -0.08 14.44
N GLU A 229 2.84 1.01 13.73
CA GLU A 229 2.95 2.33 14.36
C GLU A 229 1.60 2.82 14.89
N VAL A 230 0.52 2.59 14.15
CA VAL A 230 -0.85 2.93 14.59
C VAL A 230 -1.25 2.10 15.82
N SER A 231 -1.03 0.78 15.80
CA SER A 231 -1.31 -0.07 16.96
C SER A 231 -0.53 0.37 18.20
N ALA A 232 0.73 0.83 18.04
CA ALA A 232 1.50 1.38 19.16
C ALA A 232 0.90 2.67 19.74
N LEU A 233 0.28 3.52 18.90
CA LEU A 233 -0.46 4.70 19.36
C LEU A 233 -1.72 4.29 20.15
N ILE A 234 -2.44 3.29 19.68
CA ILE A 234 -3.63 2.77 20.36
C ILE A 234 -3.25 2.20 21.72
N VAL A 235 -2.17 1.40 21.80
CA VAL A 235 -1.69 0.86 23.09
C VAL A 235 -1.41 1.97 24.10
N ASN A 236 -0.79 3.08 23.66
CA ASN A 236 -0.54 4.23 24.54
C ASN A 236 -1.84 4.91 25.02
N GLU A 237 -2.88 4.93 24.19
CA GLU A 237 -4.15 5.58 24.51
C GLU A 237 -5.03 4.75 25.45
N VAL A 238 -4.97 3.42 25.37
CA VAL A 238 -5.80 2.51 26.18
C VAL A 238 -5.08 2.05 27.47
N SER A 239 -3.96 2.69 27.84
CA SER A 239 -2.99 2.26 28.87
C SER A 239 -3.49 2.02 30.31
N ASP A 240 -4.77 2.20 30.60
CA ASP A 240 -5.33 1.98 31.95
C ASP A 240 -5.79 0.52 32.21
N GLY A 241 -5.58 -0.42 31.27
CA GLY A 241 -5.87 -1.84 31.48
C GLY A 241 -5.08 -2.82 30.60
N ASP A 242 -5.04 -4.10 31.00
CA ASP A 242 -4.57 -5.22 30.16
C ASP A 242 -5.55 -5.41 29.00
N VAL A 243 -5.32 -4.70 27.90
CA VAL A 243 -6.08 -4.84 26.66
C VAL A 243 -5.52 -6.02 25.86
N SER A 244 -6.39 -6.92 25.39
CA SER A 244 -5.95 -8.05 24.58
C SER A 244 -5.44 -7.60 23.20
N ASP A 245 -4.49 -8.36 22.65
CA ASP A 245 -3.99 -8.13 21.28
C ASP A 245 -5.12 -8.10 20.24
N ASP A 246 -6.13 -8.98 20.40
CA ASP A 246 -7.32 -9.02 19.53
C ASP A 246 -8.11 -7.70 19.56
N THR A 247 -8.17 -7.03 20.71
CA THR A 247 -8.86 -5.74 20.86
C THR A 247 -8.06 -4.63 20.17
N ILE A 248 -6.73 -4.65 20.31
CA ILE A 248 -5.85 -3.69 19.63
C ILE A 248 -5.93 -3.86 18.11
N GLU A 249 -5.95 -5.11 17.62
CA GLU A 249 -6.12 -5.40 16.19
C GLU A 249 -7.47 -4.89 15.69
N PHE A 250 -8.56 -5.19 16.41
CA PHE A 250 -9.89 -4.68 16.10
C PHE A 250 -9.92 -3.15 16.02
N LEU A 251 -9.41 -2.47 17.05
CA LEU A 251 -9.37 -1.00 17.10
C LEU A 251 -8.53 -0.42 15.97
N THR A 252 -7.38 -1.05 15.66
CA THR A 252 -6.51 -0.63 14.56
C THR A 252 -7.26 -0.65 13.24
N VAL A 253 -7.94 -1.75 12.92
CA VAL A 253 -8.73 -1.88 11.68
C VAL A 253 -9.81 -0.80 11.60
N LYS A 254 -10.53 -0.54 12.69
CA LYS A 254 -11.62 0.45 12.71
C LYS A 254 -11.12 1.89 12.60
N ILE A 255 -10.06 2.23 13.30
CA ILE A 255 -9.45 3.57 13.24
C ILE A 255 -8.90 3.85 11.84
N LEU A 256 -8.24 2.88 11.20
CA LEU A 256 -7.75 3.02 9.84
C LEU A 256 -8.90 3.22 8.84
N LYS A 257 -10.01 2.49 8.98
CA LYS A 257 -11.21 2.71 8.16
C LYS A 257 -11.79 4.12 8.31
N VAL A 258 -11.85 4.63 9.55
CA VAL A 258 -12.30 6.01 9.82
C VAL A 258 -11.35 7.02 9.17
N LEU A 259 -10.02 6.83 9.34
CA LEU A 259 -9.00 7.70 8.74
C LEU A 259 -9.12 7.74 7.21
N ASP A 260 -9.25 6.58 6.57
CA ASP A 260 -9.40 6.48 5.11
C ASP A 260 -10.64 7.21 4.62
N ARG A 261 -11.78 7.02 5.29
CA ARG A 261 -13.02 7.72 4.97
C ARG A 261 -12.86 9.23 5.10
N PHE A 262 -12.26 9.68 6.20
CA PHE A 262 -12.03 11.09 6.45
C PHE A 262 -11.13 11.73 5.38
N LEU A 263 -10.00 11.09 5.05
CA LEU A 263 -9.09 11.58 4.01
C LEU A 263 -9.73 11.58 2.62
N PHE A 264 -10.55 10.57 2.32
CA PHE A 264 -11.28 10.48 1.06
C PHE A 264 -12.32 11.61 0.92
N ASN A 265 -13.18 11.79 1.93
CA ASN A 265 -14.18 12.85 1.96
C ASN A 265 -13.50 14.22 1.82
N SER A 266 -12.39 14.43 2.53
CA SER A 266 -11.58 15.65 2.43
C SER A 266 -11.09 15.89 0.99
N GLY A 267 -10.66 14.84 0.29
CA GLY A 267 -10.27 14.92 -1.13
C GLY A 267 -11.44 15.28 -2.06
N GLU A 268 -12.63 14.69 -1.85
CA GLU A 268 -13.84 15.03 -2.61
C GLU A 268 -14.27 16.48 -2.40
N GLU A 269 -14.30 16.94 -1.15
CA GLU A 269 -14.63 18.33 -0.81
C GLU A 269 -13.64 19.33 -1.41
N PHE A 270 -12.35 19.02 -1.35
CA PHE A 270 -11.32 19.84 -1.96
C PHE A 270 -11.50 19.94 -3.48
N ALA A 271 -11.69 18.80 -4.16
CA ALA A 271 -11.90 18.76 -5.59
C ALA A 271 -13.15 19.57 -6.01
N LEU A 272 -14.27 19.38 -5.30
CA LEU A 272 -15.51 20.11 -5.51
C LEU A 272 -15.34 21.63 -5.31
N SER A 273 -14.65 22.04 -4.25
CA SER A 273 -14.42 23.45 -3.92
C SER A 273 -13.61 24.15 -5.02
N VAL A 274 -12.55 23.49 -5.50
CA VAL A 274 -11.71 24.00 -6.59
C VAL A 274 -12.52 24.17 -7.88
N ILE A 275 -13.36 23.19 -8.22
CA ILE A 275 -14.12 23.21 -9.47
C ILE A 275 -15.23 24.25 -9.43
N LYS A 276 -15.89 24.41 -8.28
CA LYS A 276 -16.94 25.41 -8.07
C LYS A 276 -16.40 26.82 -7.78
N GLU A 277 -15.07 27.00 -7.73
CA GLU A 277 -14.41 28.26 -7.37
C GLU A 277 -14.93 28.89 -6.06
N SER A 278 -15.42 28.06 -5.14
CA SER A 278 -15.98 28.51 -3.88
C SER A 278 -15.56 27.54 -2.79
N ILE A 279 -15.17 28.09 -1.64
CA ILE A 279 -14.80 27.27 -0.49
C ILE A 279 -16.09 26.69 0.06
N ILE A 280 -16.26 25.38 -0.12
CA ILE A 280 -17.30 24.63 0.59
C ILE A 280 -16.72 24.38 1.98
N VAL A 281 -16.88 25.34 2.89
CA VAL A 281 -16.52 25.13 4.29
C VAL A 281 -17.59 24.21 4.89
N LYS A 282 -17.23 22.97 5.24
CA LYS A 282 -18.13 22.12 6.02
C LYS A 282 -17.46 21.45 7.22
N ASN A 283 -18.27 21.46 8.28
CA ASN A 283 -18.29 20.76 9.55
C ASN A 283 -16.93 20.45 10.23
N GLU A 284 -16.62 21.21 11.28
CA GLU A 284 -15.61 20.83 12.30
C GLU A 284 -15.83 19.43 12.89
N SER A 285 -17.03 18.86 12.70
CA SER A 285 -17.41 17.53 13.13
C SER A 285 -17.24 16.44 12.07
N GLU A 286 -16.63 16.67 10.91
CA GLU A 286 -16.55 15.66 9.84
C GLU A 286 -15.84 14.37 10.28
N LEU A 287 -14.74 14.50 11.03
CA LEU A 287 -14.07 13.35 11.63
C LEU A 287 -14.99 12.60 12.60
N LYS A 288 -15.76 13.33 13.42
CA LYS A 288 -16.74 12.73 14.34
C LYS A 288 -17.85 12.01 13.58
N ASN A 289 -18.33 12.57 12.47
CA ASN A 289 -19.32 11.93 11.62
C ASN A 289 -18.77 10.61 11.07
N CYS A 290 -17.54 10.59 10.56
CA CYS A 290 -16.90 9.37 10.06
C CYS A 290 -16.79 8.29 11.15
N ILE A 291 -16.49 8.68 12.40
CA ILE A 291 -16.44 7.77 13.55
C ILE A 291 -17.83 7.17 13.84
N PHE A 292 -18.86 8.00 13.97
CA PHE A 292 -20.22 7.53 14.27
C PHE A 292 -20.81 6.69 13.14
N GLU A 293 -20.54 7.04 11.88
CA GLU A 293 -20.96 6.23 10.74
C GLU A 293 -20.33 4.83 10.75
N GLU A 294 -19.05 4.72 11.15
CA GLU A 294 -18.37 3.42 11.26
C GLU A 294 -18.97 2.56 12.38
N ILE A 295 -19.31 3.18 13.52
CA ILE A 295 -20.01 2.51 14.62
C ILE A 295 -21.37 2.00 14.16
N ASP A 296 -22.16 2.85 13.50
CA ASP A 296 -23.51 2.52 13.04
C ASP A 296 -23.52 1.42 11.98
N GLN A 297 -22.58 1.45 11.03
CA GLN A 297 -22.51 0.49 9.92
C GLN A 297 -22.08 -0.90 10.37
N GLU A 298 -21.15 -0.97 11.32
CA GLU A 298 -20.55 -2.24 11.75
C GLU A 298 -21.21 -2.78 13.03
N GLY A 299 -22.06 -1.98 13.68
CA GLY A 299 -22.92 -2.41 14.78
C GLY A 299 -22.14 -2.84 16.04
N PHE A 300 -20.93 -2.34 16.24
CA PHE A 300 -20.16 -2.59 17.46
C PHE A 300 -20.44 -1.52 18.51
N ASN A 301 -20.36 -1.89 19.78
CA ASN A 301 -20.60 -0.97 20.89
C ASN A 301 -19.39 -0.98 21.82
N LEU A 302 -18.51 0.01 21.64
CA LEU A 302 -17.37 0.30 22.50
C LEU A 302 -17.51 1.75 22.97
N PRO A 303 -17.90 2.00 24.23
CA PRO A 303 -18.19 3.34 24.73
C PRO A 303 -17.04 4.33 24.52
N ASP A 304 -15.79 3.89 24.71
CA ASP A 304 -14.60 4.74 24.65
C ASP A 304 -14.03 4.85 23.22
N PHE A 305 -14.56 4.09 22.25
CA PHE A 305 -14.04 4.07 20.88
C PHE A 305 -14.02 5.46 20.22
N PRO A 306 -15.06 6.31 20.32
CA PRO A 306 -15.02 7.63 19.70
C PRO A 306 -13.86 8.49 20.19
N ASP A 307 -13.59 8.47 21.49
CA ASP A 307 -12.52 9.28 22.09
C ASP A 307 -11.14 8.71 21.72
N ILE A 308 -10.97 7.39 21.79
CA ILE A 308 -9.74 6.71 21.35
C ILE A 308 -9.47 7.01 19.88
N ALA A 309 -10.48 6.88 19.01
CA ALA A 309 -10.34 7.12 17.58
C ALA A 309 -9.97 8.59 17.29
N LEU A 310 -10.60 9.55 17.96
CA LEU A 310 -10.26 10.98 17.82
C LEU A 310 -8.81 11.26 18.22
N ASN A 311 -8.38 10.75 19.38
CA ASN A 311 -7.04 11.01 19.90
C ASN A 311 -5.96 10.34 19.03
N VAL A 312 -6.16 9.07 18.66
CA VAL A 312 -5.22 8.34 17.80
C VAL A 312 -5.14 8.97 16.41
N ILE A 313 -6.27 9.33 15.80
CA ILE A 313 -6.26 10.00 14.48
C ILE A 313 -5.58 11.37 14.57
N SER A 314 -5.83 12.14 15.63
CA SER A 314 -5.13 13.40 15.88
C SER A 314 -3.61 13.19 16.01
N HIS A 315 -3.17 12.13 16.70
CA HIS A 315 -1.76 11.77 16.80
C HIS A 315 -1.16 11.34 15.45
N ILE A 316 -1.90 10.59 14.64
CA ILE A 316 -1.48 10.21 13.28
C ILE A 316 -1.28 11.46 12.42
N LEU A 317 -2.27 12.35 12.37
CA LEU A 317 -2.23 13.56 11.53
C LEU A 317 -1.14 14.55 11.97
N ASN A 318 -0.79 14.58 13.25
CA ASN A 318 0.28 15.42 13.81
C ASN A 318 1.63 14.68 13.97
N SER A 319 1.73 13.45 13.47
CA SER A 319 2.91 12.62 13.67
C SER A 319 4.14 13.18 12.94
N ARG A 320 5.31 13.06 13.58
CA ARG A 320 6.62 13.32 12.96
C ARG A 320 7.29 12.04 12.44
N SER A 321 6.63 10.88 12.57
CA SER A 321 7.14 9.63 12.02
C SER A 321 7.22 9.72 10.51
N ARG A 322 8.39 9.38 9.96
CA ARG A 322 8.59 9.33 8.51
C ARG A 322 7.64 8.34 7.85
N VAL A 323 7.34 7.21 8.51
CA VAL A 323 6.44 6.17 7.97
C VAL A 323 5.02 6.71 7.86
N ILE A 324 4.48 7.29 8.94
CA ILE A 324 3.14 7.89 8.95
C ILE A 324 3.05 9.03 7.93
N ILE A 325 4.03 9.94 7.89
CA ILE A 325 4.03 11.05 6.92
C ILE A 325 4.04 10.54 5.48
N GLN A 326 4.86 9.53 5.18
CA GLN A 326 4.91 8.95 3.84
C GLN A 326 3.58 8.30 3.45
N HIS A 327 2.95 7.58 4.37
CA HIS A 327 1.63 6.97 4.16
C HIS A 327 0.56 8.04 3.92
N LEU A 328 0.45 9.04 4.81
CA LEU A 328 -0.52 10.12 4.69
C LEU A 328 -0.35 10.92 3.40
N LYS A 329 0.89 11.19 2.99
CA LYS A 329 1.16 11.88 1.72
C LYS A 329 0.66 11.05 0.53
N LYS A 330 0.97 9.76 0.51
CA LYS A 330 0.52 8.83 -0.55
C LYS A 330 -1.01 8.78 -0.60
N ALA A 331 -1.67 8.61 0.55
CA ALA A 331 -3.13 8.59 0.64
C ALA A 331 -3.76 9.92 0.17
N SER A 332 -3.23 11.06 0.64
CA SER A 332 -3.70 12.39 0.25
C SER A 332 -3.58 12.63 -1.26
N ASP A 333 -2.43 12.30 -1.86
CA ASP A 333 -2.20 12.45 -3.30
C ASP A 333 -3.20 11.58 -4.11
N ILE A 334 -3.36 10.31 -3.71
CA ILE A 334 -4.23 9.35 -4.39
C ILE A 334 -5.70 9.75 -4.31
N TYR A 335 -6.20 10.06 -3.10
CA TYR A 335 -7.59 10.44 -2.89
C TYR A 335 -7.91 11.77 -3.57
N THR A 336 -7.02 12.76 -3.46
CA THR A 336 -7.19 14.04 -4.16
C THR A 336 -7.26 13.84 -5.67
N LEU A 337 -6.34 13.07 -6.25
CA LEU A 337 -6.30 12.82 -7.68
C LEU A 337 -7.55 12.07 -8.18
N PHE A 338 -7.99 11.08 -7.42
CA PHE A 338 -9.20 10.32 -7.74
C PHE A 338 -10.48 11.16 -7.60
N SER A 339 -10.55 12.03 -6.59
CA SER A 339 -11.65 12.97 -6.43
C SER A 339 -11.72 13.97 -7.58
N PHE A 340 -10.58 14.48 -8.05
CA PHE A 340 -10.57 15.31 -9.26
C PHE A 340 -11.04 14.55 -10.49
N LEU A 341 -10.68 13.28 -10.66
CA LEU A 341 -11.15 12.46 -11.78
C LEU A 341 -12.67 12.29 -11.79
N LYS A 342 -13.28 12.13 -10.62
CA LYS A 342 -14.73 12.03 -10.49
C LYS A 342 -15.41 13.30 -10.96
N GLU A 343 -14.85 14.45 -10.60
CA GLU A 343 -15.46 15.74 -10.93
C GLU A 343 -15.14 16.21 -12.36
N THR A 344 -13.94 15.91 -12.87
CA THR A 344 -13.53 16.27 -14.22
C THR A 344 -12.51 15.30 -14.82
N PRO A 345 -12.66 14.95 -16.11
CA PRO A 345 -11.68 14.10 -16.77
C PRO A 345 -10.35 14.82 -17.06
N ASP A 346 -10.33 16.16 -17.17
CA ASP A 346 -9.11 16.93 -17.42
C ASP A 346 -8.54 17.57 -16.15
N ILE A 347 -7.96 16.72 -15.30
CA ILE A 347 -7.32 17.12 -14.05
C ILE A 347 -6.22 18.16 -14.29
N GLN A 348 -5.42 18.00 -15.35
CA GLN A 348 -4.28 18.87 -15.62
C GLN A 348 -4.70 20.34 -15.80
N LYS A 349 -5.85 20.58 -16.44
CA LYS A 349 -6.43 21.92 -16.57
C LYS A 349 -6.82 22.50 -15.22
N VAL A 350 -7.43 21.70 -14.34
CA VAL A 350 -7.82 22.14 -13.00
C VAL A 350 -6.62 22.40 -12.11
N THR A 351 -5.61 21.53 -12.12
CA THR A 351 -4.37 21.76 -11.35
C THR A 351 -3.66 23.03 -11.79
N ARG A 352 -3.56 23.32 -13.10
CA ARG A 352 -3.01 24.59 -13.60
C ARG A 352 -3.80 25.79 -13.10
N LYS A 353 -5.13 25.67 -13.02
CA LYS A 353 -6.01 26.71 -12.50
C LYS A 353 -5.76 26.96 -11.01
N ILE A 354 -5.63 25.92 -10.18
CA ILE A 354 -5.25 26.06 -8.76
C ILE A 354 -3.95 26.86 -8.62
N PHE A 355 -2.90 26.47 -9.35
CA PHE A 355 -1.61 27.15 -9.28
C PHE A 355 -1.63 28.56 -9.90
N SER A 356 -2.55 28.86 -10.80
CA SER A 356 -2.69 30.21 -11.36
C SER A 356 -3.22 31.25 -10.36
N TYR A 357 -3.92 30.80 -9.32
CA TYR A 357 -4.37 31.65 -8.20
C TYR A 357 -3.43 31.59 -6.99
N GLY A 358 -2.46 30.68 -6.98
CA GLY A 358 -1.49 30.52 -5.91
C GLY A 358 -0.44 31.62 -5.94
N THR A 359 -0.70 32.76 -5.29
CA THR A 359 0.36 33.71 -4.93
C THR A 359 1.20 33.09 -3.81
N ILE A 360 2.39 32.58 -4.14
CA ILE A 360 3.38 32.20 -3.14
C ILE A 360 3.88 33.51 -2.50
N TRP A 361 3.42 33.79 -1.29
CA TRP A 361 4.00 34.84 -0.45
C TRP A 361 5.27 34.29 0.17
N LEU A 362 6.39 34.48 -0.53
CA LEU A 362 7.72 34.21 0.01
C LEU A 362 8.12 35.38 0.90
N ASP A 363 8.12 35.16 2.21
CA ASP A 363 8.66 36.12 3.16
C ASP A 363 10.16 36.33 2.88
N THR A 364 10.55 37.60 2.76
CA THR A 364 11.93 38.03 2.57
C THR A 364 12.89 37.53 3.66
N THR A 365 12.39 37.16 4.84
CA THR A 365 13.17 36.53 5.92
C THR A 365 13.72 35.15 5.55
N ILE A 366 13.10 34.42 4.59
CA ILE A 366 13.55 33.11 4.12
C ILE A 366 14.38 33.25 2.82
N VAL A 367 14.01 34.20 1.96
CA VAL A 367 14.66 34.38 0.64
C VAL A 367 16.04 35.02 0.76
N LEU A 368 16.22 36.03 1.62
CA LEU A 368 17.50 36.73 1.78
C LEU A 368 18.62 35.79 2.29
N PRO A 369 18.41 34.95 3.33
CA PRO A 369 19.44 34.02 3.78
C PRO A 369 19.82 32.99 2.71
N LEU A 370 18.85 32.45 1.95
CA LEU A 370 19.11 31.47 0.88
C LEU A 370 19.84 32.09 -0.33
N LEU A 371 19.53 33.34 -0.67
CA LEU A 371 20.28 34.08 -1.69
C LEU A 371 21.70 34.38 -1.21
N VAL A 372 21.86 34.81 0.04
CA VAL A 372 23.18 35.04 0.64
C VAL A 372 24.00 33.74 0.67
N GLU A 373 23.41 32.61 1.10
CA GLU A 373 24.08 31.31 1.11
C GLU A 373 24.45 30.79 -0.29
N SER A 374 23.64 31.08 -1.32
CA SER A 374 23.98 30.71 -2.70
C SER A 374 25.08 31.59 -3.28
N ILE A 375 25.08 32.89 -3.00
CA ILE A 375 26.16 33.82 -3.41
C ILE A 375 27.48 33.47 -2.71
N TYR A 376 27.46 33.11 -1.42
CA TYR A 376 28.66 32.67 -0.69
C TYR A 376 29.20 31.31 -1.14
N LYS A 377 28.37 30.48 -1.81
CA LYS A 377 28.83 29.22 -2.41
C LYS A 377 29.62 29.46 -3.69
N ASP A 378 29.26 30.46 -4.48
CA ASP A 378 29.95 30.80 -5.73
C ASP A 378 31.29 31.53 -5.49
N GLU A 379 31.47 32.22 -4.35
CA GLU A 379 32.75 32.86 -3.98
C GLU A 379 33.81 31.88 -3.40
N LYS A 380 33.46 30.61 -3.17
CA LYS A 380 34.37 29.57 -2.65
C LYS A 380 34.79 28.52 -3.70
N THR A 381 34.51 28.78 -4.96
CA THR A 381 35.13 28.12 -6.14
C THR A 381 36.03 29.10 -6.84
#